data_AF-A0A182H4V3-F1
#
_entry.id   AF-A0A182H4V3-F1
#
_cell.length_a   1.000
_cell.length_b   1.000
_cell.length_c   1.000
_cell.angle_alpha   90.00
_cell.angle_beta   90.00
_cell.angle_gamma   90.00
#
_symmetry.space_group_name_H-M   'P 1'
#
loop_
_entity.id
_entity.type
_entity.pdbx_description
1 polymer ?
#
loop_
_entity_poly.entity_id
_entity_poly.type
_entity_poly.pdbx_seq_one_letter_code
_entity_poly.pdbx_strand_id
1 'polypeptide(L)'
;MMERFAINILHKRIYKICRLCGVDQPHKIPIIDGAETIIVGDEDEEASLAKKIEECVGIQVHKDDKMPQNICALCVDKINDFYEYRLMCAATNLQTRSILNLNLVEPSRKLEESLKKHLQKSLKLLEKSLKELLRGFM
;
A
#
# COMPACT_ATOMS: atom_id res chain seq x y z
N MET A 1 -23.70 -15.64 34.57
CA MET A 1 -23.49 -14.19 34.33
C MET A 1 -22.02 -13.86 33.96
N MET A 2 -21.01 -14.55 34.50
CA MET A 2 -19.58 -14.27 34.24
C MET A 2 -19.06 -14.65 32.84
N GLU A 3 -19.61 -15.66 32.17
CA GLU A 3 -19.15 -16.07 30.83
C GLU A 3 -19.35 -14.98 29.77
N ARG A 4 -20.47 -14.24 29.83
CA ARG A 4 -20.71 -13.10 28.93
C ARG A 4 -19.72 -11.96 29.17
N PHE A 5 -19.28 -11.75 30.42
CA PHE A 5 -18.26 -10.75 30.73
C PHE A 5 -16.89 -11.14 30.17
N ALA A 6 -16.48 -12.41 30.30
CA ALA A 6 -15.22 -12.90 29.72
C ALA A 6 -15.22 -12.78 28.19
N ILE A 7 -16.32 -13.14 27.52
CA ILE A 7 -16.48 -12.97 26.06
C ILE A 7 -16.36 -11.48 25.66
N ASN A 8 -16.97 -10.57 26.41
CA ASN A 8 -16.88 -9.13 26.15
C ASN A 8 -15.46 -8.57 26.35
N ILE A 9 -14.69 -9.10 27.31
CA ILE A 9 -13.30 -8.70 27.54
C ILE A 9 -12.40 -9.18 26.38
N LEU A 10 -12.57 -10.43 25.93
CA LEU A 10 -11.85 -10.99 24.79
C LEU A 10 -12.17 -10.21 23.51
N HIS A 11 -13.45 -9.92 23.28
CA HIS A 11 -13.92 -9.12 22.15
C HIS A 11 -13.26 -7.74 22.11
N LYS A 12 -13.23 -7.02 23.23
CA LYS A 12 -12.56 -5.70 23.32
C LYS A 12 -11.05 -5.77 23.08
N ARG A 13 -10.38 -6.88 23.43
CA ARG A 13 -8.94 -7.06 23.16
C ARG A 13 -8.68 -7.32 21.67
N ILE A 14 -9.57 -8.02 20.97
CA ILE A 14 -9.42 -8.29 19.53
C ILE A 14 -9.38 -6.98 18.74
N TYR A 15 -10.24 -6.00 19.03
CA TYR A 15 -10.20 -4.70 18.33
C TYR A 15 -8.95 -3.86 18.62
N LYS A 16 -8.18 -4.21 19.65
CA LYS A 16 -6.93 -3.54 19.94
C LYS A 16 -5.78 -4.09 19.13
N ILE A 17 -5.80 -5.30 18.57
CA ILE A 17 -4.62 -5.86 17.92
C ILE A 17 -4.36 -5.27 16.52
N CYS A 18 -3.15 -5.43 16.00
CA CYS A 18 -2.82 -5.10 14.61
C CYS A 18 -3.62 -5.98 13.64
N ARG A 19 -4.27 -5.36 12.64
CA ARG A 19 -5.07 -6.04 11.61
C ARG A 19 -4.31 -7.11 10.83
N LEU A 20 -3.00 -6.94 10.64
CA LEU A 20 -2.19 -7.84 9.81
C LEU A 20 -1.46 -8.91 10.61
N CYS A 21 -0.82 -8.55 11.72
CA CYS A 21 -0.02 -9.51 12.51
C CYS A 21 -0.70 -10.03 13.78
N GLY A 22 -1.85 -9.49 14.18
CA GLY A 22 -2.55 -9.90 15.39
C GLY A 22 -1.87 -9.52 16.71
N VAL A 23 -0.77 -8.76 16.67
CA VAL A 23 -0.05 -8.33 17.87
C VAL A 23 -0.62 -7.02 18.41
N ASP A 24 -0.81 -6.94 19.73
CA ASP A 24 -1.21 -5.72 20.43
C ASP A 24 -0.01 -4.80 20.66
N GLN A 25 0.31 -3.96 19.67
CA GLN A 25 1.36 -2.94 19.76
C GLN A 25 0.82 -1.60 20.29
N PRO A 26 1.53 -0.88 21.17
CA PRO A 26 1.00 0.36 21.77
C PRO A 26 0.69 1.45 20.74
N HIS A 27 1.49 1.55 19.67
CA HIS A 27 1.26 2.47 18.57
C HIS A 27 0.74 1.74 17.33
N LYS A 28 -0.41 2.19 16.84
CA LYS A 28 -1.02 1.68 15.61
C LYS A 28 -1.55 2.86 14.78
N ILE A 29 -1.54 2.67 13.48
CA ILE A 29 -1.89 3.64 12.45
C ILE A 29 -3.20 3.18 11.81
N PRO A 30 -4.20 4.07 11.62
CA PRO A 30 -5.44 3.73 10.93
C PRO A 30 -5.15 3.31 9.48
N ILE A 31 -5.86 2.29 9.00
CA ILE A 31 -5.72 1.81 7.62
C ILE A 31 -6.47 2.74 6.64
N ILE A 32 -7.63 3.22 7.07
CA ILE A 32 -8.48 4.13 6.32
C ILE A 32 -8.62 5.41 7.16
N ASP A 33 -8.16 6.53 6.65
CA ASP A 33 -8.37 7.81 7.33
C ASP A 33 -9.86 8.18 7.27
N GLY A 34 -10.35 8.72 8.39
CA GLY A 34 -11.76 9.09 8.56
C GLY A 34 -12.23 10.20 7.61
N ALA A 35 -11.29 10.95 7.02
CA ALA A 35 -11.59 11.82 5.89
C ALA A 35 -11.98 10.95 4.70
N GLU A 36 -13.25 11.01 4.32
CA GLU A 36 -13.67 10.55 3.00
C GLU A 36 -12.91 11.39 1.97
N THR A 37 -11.71 10.95 1.59
CA THR A 37 -11.11 11.42 0.36
C THR A 37 -11.98 10.85 -0.74
N ILE A 38 -13.01 11.62 -1.08
CA ILE A 38 -13.62 11.64 -2.39
C ILE A 38 -12.42 11.62 -3.33
N ILE A 39 -12.20 10.49 -4.01
CA ILE A 39 -11.14 10.35 -5.00
C ILE A 39 -11.58 11.21 -6.19
N VAL A 40 -11.37 12.52 -6.07
CA VAL A 40 -11.33 13.44 -7.20
C VAL A 40 -9.86 13.56 -7.57
N GLY A 41 -9.44 12.70 -8.49
CA GLY A 41 -8.51 13.07 -9.56
C GLY A 41 -7.17 13.74 -9.23
N ASP A 42 -6.55 13.56 -8.06
CA ASP A 42 -5.19 14.09 -7.85
C ASP A 42 -4.11 13.08 -8.30
N GLU A 43 -3.33 13.49 -9.29
CA GLU A 43 -2.35 12.67 -10.03
C GLU A 43 -1.10 12.29 -9.23
N ASP A 44 -0.92 12.86 -8.03
CA ASP A 44 0.30 12.72 -7.22
C ASP A 44 0.10 11.98 -5.88
N GLU A 45 -1.10 11.44 -5.58
CA GLU A 45 -1.31 10.69 -4.33
C GLU A 45 -0.74 9.26 -4.39
N GLU A 46 0.08 8.95 -3.38
CA GLU A 46 0.60 7.62 -3.12
C GLU A 46 -0.54 6.63 -2.84
N ALA A 47 -0.40 5.37 -3.27
CA ALA A 47 -1.41 4.36 -3.00
C ALA A 47 -1.69 4.24 -1.49
N SER A 48 -2.97 4.30 -1.13
CA SER A 48 -3.41 4.18 0.27
C SER A 48 -3.00 2.85 0.90
N LEU A 49 -2.89 2.81 2.23
CA LEU A 49 -2.61 1.58 2.97
C LEU A 49 -3.63 0.47 2.64
N ALA A 50 -4.91 0.80 2.57
CA ALA A 50 -5.95 -0.15 2.19
C ALA A 50 -5.70 -0.77 0.80
N LYS A 51 -5.33 0.04 -0.20
CA LYS A 51 -4.99 -0.45 -1.55
C LYS A 51 -3.75 -1.33 -1.54
N LYS A 52 -2.69 -0.91 -0.84
CA LYS A 52 -1.45 -1.70 -0.72
C LYS A 52 -1.71 -3.05 -0.04
N ILE A 53 -2.55 -3.10 0.99
CA ILE A 53 -2.94 -4.33 1.69
C ILE A 53 -3.75 -5.26 0.76
N GLU A 54 -4.75 -4.73 0.05
CA GLU A 54 -5.54 -5.52 -0.90
C GLU A 54 -4.63 -6.12 -1.98
N GLU A 55 -3.77 -5.31 -2.57
CA GLU A 55 -2.91 -5.77 -3.64
C GLU A 55 -1.84 -6.75 -3.14
N CYS A 56 -1.13 -6.46 -2.06
CA CYS A 56 0.01 -7.28 -1.63
C CYS A 56 -0.38 -8.57 -0.93
N VAL A 57 -1.47 -8.58 -0.14
CA VAL A 57 -1.84 -9.73 0.70
C VAL A 57 -3.29 -10.16 0.56
N GLY A 58 -4.06 -9.57 -0.36
CA GLY A 58 -5.41 -10.02 -0.68
C GLY A 58 -6.46 -9.73 0.39
N ILE A 59 -6.18 -8.84 1.34
CA ILE A 59 -7.10 -8.48 2.42
C ILE A 59 -7.81 -7.18 2.04
N GLN A 60 -9.13 -7.22 1.95
CA GLN A 60 -9.95 -6.02 1.79
C GLN A 60 -10.30 -5.46 3.17
N VAL A 61 -10.16 -4.15 3.31
CA VAL A 61 -10.46 -3.42 4.54
C VAL A 61 -11.59 -2.45 4.26
N HIS A 62 -12.65 -2.53 5.07
CA HIS A 62 -13.77 -1.61 5.01
C HIS A 62 -14.01 -0.99 6.39
N LYS A 63 -14.42 0.29 6.42
CA LYS A 63 -14.72 1.00 7.68
C LYS A 63 -15.75 0.25 8.54
N ASP A 64 -16.68 -0.44 7.88
CA ASP A 64 -17.77 -1.17 8.52
C ASP A 64 -17.49 -2.66 8.71
N ASP A 65 -16.28 -3.13 8.37
CA ASP A 65 -15.90 -4.50 8.69
C ASP A 65 -15.72 -4.64 10.22
N LYS A 66 -16.16 -5.79 10.78
CA LYS A 66 -16.15 -6.03 12.23
C LYS A 66 -14.76 -6.41 12.76
N MET A 67 -13.70 -5.95 12.14
CA MET A 67 -12.32 -6.34 12.41
C MET A 67 -11.45 -5.14 12.80
N PRO A 68 -10.21 -5.35 13.28
CA PRO A 68 -9.33 -4.24 13.66
C PRO A 68 -9.05 -3.27 12.48
N GLN A 69 -9.22 -1.97 12.72
CA GLN A 69 -9.06 -0.92 11.69
C GLN A 69 -7.66 -0.29 11.68
N ASN A 70 -6.71 -0.83 12.46
CA ASN A 70 -5.38 -0.26 12.63
C ASN A 70 -4.28 -1.31 12.43
N ILE A 71 -3.12 -0.88 11.94
CA ILE A 71 -1.91 -1.69 11.80
C ILE A 71 -0.74 -1.09 12.59
N CYS A 72 0.17 -1.93 13.06
CA CYS A 72 1.39 -1.43 13.72
C CYS A 72 2.42 -0.93 12.69
N ALA A 73 3.37 -0.10 13.13
CA ALA A 73 4.43 0.46 12.27
C ALA A 73 5.20 -0.60 11.48
N LEU A 74 5.59 -1.72 12.12
CA LEU A 74 6.27 -2.82 11.44
C LEU A 74 5.46 -3.43 10.28
N CYS A 75 4.12 -3.42 10.38
CA CYS A 75 3.26 -3.89 9.30
C CYS A 75 3.08 -2.83 8.21
N VAL A 76 3.14 -1.53 8.55
CA VAL A 76 3.19 -0.45 7.56
C VAL A 76 4.46 -0.58 6.71
N ASP A 77 5.62 -0.69 7.35
CA ASP A 77 6.92 -0.81 6.67
C ASP A 77 6.91 -2.00 5.70
N LYS A 78 6.52 -3.19 6.19
CA LYS A 78 6.44 -4.40 5.36
C LYS A 78 5.49 -4.28 4.17
N ILE A 79 4.33 -3.64 4.35
CA ILE A 79 3.35 -3.47 3.27
C ILE A 79 3.87 -2.48 2.22
N ASN A 80 4.57 -1.43 2.64
CA ASN A 80 5.23 -0.51 1.71
C ASN A 80 6.33 -1.23 0.93
N ASP A 81 7.21 -1.96 1.60
CA ASP A 81 8.29 -2.74 0.96
C ASP A 81 7.73 -3.75 -0.04
N PHE A 82 6.68 -4.49 0.34
CA PHE A 82 6.03 -5.47 -0.54
C PHE A 82 5.39 -4.82 -1.76
N TYR A 83 4.79 -3.64 -1.58
CA TYR A 83 4.17 -2.92 -2.67
C TYR A 83 5.22 -2.42 -3.67
N GLU A 84 6.31 -1.83 -3.19
CA GLU A 84 7.44 -1.43 -4.04
C GLU A 84 8.05 -2.63 -4.77
N TYR A 85 8.30 -3.72 -4.04
CA TYR A 85 8.84 -4.95 -4.62
C TYR A 85 7.92 -5.52 -5.71
N ARG A 86 6.61 -5.51 -5.49
CA ARG A 86 5.61 -5.93 -6.48
C ARG A 86 5.69 -5.07 -7.75
N LEU A 87 5.76 -3.75 -7.61
CA LEU A 87 5.87 -2.84 -8.76
C LEU A 87 7.17 -3.06 -9.54
N MET A 88 8.27 -3.26 -8.83
CA MET A 88 9.57 -3.58 -9.41
C MET A 88 9.49 -4.87 -10.23
N CYS A 89 8.94 -5.95 -9.66
CA CYS A 89 8.75 -7.22 -10.36
C CYS A 89 7.89 -7.07 -11.61
N ALA A 90 6.81 -6.28 -11.54
CA ALA A 90 5.94 -6.02 -12.68
C ALA A 90 6.68 -5.28 -13.81
N ALA A 91 7.44 -4.22 -13.47
CA ALA A 91 8.29 -3.51 -14.43
C ALA A 91 9.32 -4.44 -15.08
N THR A 92 10.07 -5.20 -14.27
CA THR A 92 11.10 -6.11 -14.78
C THR A 92 10.51 -7.19 -15.68
N ASN A 93 9.36 -7.76 -15.33
CA ASN A 93 8.69 -8.75 -16.16
C ASN A 93 8.26 -8.16 -17.52
N LEU A 94 7.71 -6.95 -17.55
CA LEU A 94 7.36 -6.27 -18.81
C LEU A 94 8.60 -5.98 -19.66
N GLN A 95 9.64 -5.41 -19.04
CA GLN A 95 10.89 -5.06 -19.73
C GLN A 95 11.59 -6.28 -20.31
N THR A 96 11.77 -7.34 -19.52
CA THR A 96 12.45 -8.57 -19.96
C THR A 96 11.69 -9.28 -21.07
N ARG A 97 10.36 -9.33 -21.01
CA ARG A 97 9.54 -9.88 -22.10
C ARG A 97 9.67 -9.07 -23.38
N SER A 98 9.71 -7.74 -23.27
CA SER A 98 9.94 -6.86 -24.42
C SER A 98 11.32 -7.10 -25.04
N ILE A 99 12.39 -7.19 -24.23
CA ILE A 99 13.76 -7.43 -24.71
C ILE A 99 13.88 -8.80 -25.40
N LEU A 100 13.21 -9.82 -24.87
CA LEU A 100 13.25 -11.18 -25.39
C LEU A 100 12.23 -11.46 -26.50
N ASN A 101 11.47 -10.45 -26.95
CA ASN A 101 10.37 -10.59 -27.92
C ASN A 101 9.34 -11.67 -27.54
N LEU A 102 9.01 -11.77 -26.24
CA LEU A 102 7.98 -12.67 -25.72
C LEU A 102 6.60 -11.96 -25.70
N ASN A 103 5.52 -12.73 -25.79
CA ASN A 103 4.14 -12.21 -25.69
C ASN A 103 3.96 -11.34 -24.46
N LEU A 104 3.44 -10.13 -24.55
CA LEU A 104 3.21 -9.33 -23.33
C LEU A 104 2.13 -10.00 -22.46
N VAL A 105 2.40 -10.13 -21.17
CA VAL A 105 1.37 -10.50 -20.19
C VAL A 105 0.86 -9.20 -19.63
N GLU A 106 -0.40 -8.87 -19.92
CA GLU A 106 -1.01 -7.67 -19.38
C GLU A 106 -1.05 -7.78 -17.85
N PRO A 107 -0.50 -6.79 -17.12
CA PRO A 107 -0.76 -6.68 -15.70
C PRO A 107 -2.28 -6.55 -15.49
N SER A 108 -2.77 -6.95 -14.31
CA SER A 108 -4.12 -6.52 -13.91
C SER A 108 -4.24 -5.00 -14.07
N ARG A 109 -5.38 -4.48 -14.57
CA ARG A 109 -5.59 -3.02 -14.76
C ARG A 109 -5.19 -2.20 -13.53
N LYS A 110 -5.52 -2.70 -12.33
CA LYS A 110 -5.13 -2.09 -11.05
C LYS A 110 -3.60 -1.94 -10.91
N LEU A 111 -2.85 -2.98 -11.29
CA LEU A 111 -1.39 -3.00 -11.24
C LEU A 111 -0.76 -2.12 -12.33
N GLU A 112 -1.35 -2.08 -13.52
CA GLU A 112 -0.90 -1.22 -14.62
C GLU A 112 -0.98 0.26 -14.25
N GLU A 113 -2.10 0.70 -13.68
CA GLU A 113 -2.27 2.07 -13.17
C GLU A 113 -1.23 2.41 -12.09
N SER A 114 -1.05 1.50 -11.12
CA SER A 114 -0.07 1.66 -10.05
C SER A 114 1.37 1.75 -10.60
N LEU A 115 1.70 0.95 -11.62
CA LEU A 115 3.02 0.94 -12.25
C LEU A 115 3.27 2.21 -13.07
N LYS A 116 2.28 2.69 -13.83
CA LYS A 116 2.37 3.95 -14.59
C LYS A 116 2.65 5.12 -13.66
N LYS A 117 1.92 5.24 -12.55
CA LYS A 117 2.16 6.28 -11.54
C LYS A 117 3.57 6.19 -10.95
N HIS A 118 4.03 4.98 -10.64
CA HIS A 118 5.37 4.77 -10.09
C HIS A 118 6.48 5.18 -11.08
N LEU A 119 6.38 4.76 -12.34
CA LEU A 119 7.32 5.15 -13.40
C LEU A 119 7.34 6.66 -13.64
N GLN A 120 6.17 7.30 -13.66
CA GLN A 120 6.06 8.76 -13.80
C GLN A 120 6.74 9.49 -12.63
N LYS A 121 6.55 9.02 -11.39
CA LYS A 121 7.24 9.58 -10.21
C LYS A 121 8.77 9.44 -10.34
N SER A 122 9.27 8.27 -10.73
CA SER A 122 10.70 8.05 -10.93
C SER A 122 11.28 8.94 -12.04
N LEU A 123 10.55 9.14 -13.15
CA LEU A 123 10.95 10.07 -14.21
C LEU A 123 11.01 11.52 -13.73
N LYS A 124 9.97 11.99 -13.01
CA LYS A 124 9.95 13.35 -12.43
C LYS A 124 11.15 13.59 -11.48
N LEU A 125 11.52 12.58 -10.68
CA LEU A 125 12.69 12.64 -9.79
C LEU A 125 14.01 12.72 -10.57
N LEU A 126 14.18 11.88 -11.60
CA LEU A 126 15.34 11.92 -12.49
C LEU A 126 15.49 13.28 -13.17
N GLU A 127 14.40 13.85 -13.70
CA GLU A 127 14.40 15.18 -14.32
C GLU A 127 14.77 16.28 -13.31
N LYS A 128 14.26 16.19 -12.07
CA LYS A 128 14.59 17.14 -11.01
C LYS A 128 16.09 17.08 -10.69
N SER A 129 16.65 15.88 -10.51
CA SER A 129 18.08 15.69 -10.25
C SER A 129 18.94 16.22 -11.40
N LEU A 130 18.53 15.98 -12.66
CA LEU A 130 19.25 16.50 -13.84
C LEU A 130 19.23 18.06 -13.88
N LYS A 131 18.09 18.68 -13.56
CA LYS A 131 17.97 20.15 -13.49
C LYS A 131 18.84 20.76 -12.38
N GLU A 132 18.93 20.11 -11.22
CA GLU A 132 19.79 20.55 -10.12
C GLU A 132 21.27 20.47 -10.48
N LEU A 133 21.70 19.37 -11.12
CA LEU A 133 23.04 19.25 -11.70
C LEU A 133 23.34 20.40 -12.67
N LEU A 134 22.46 20.64 -13.64
CA LEU A 134 22.65 21.71 -14.63
C LEU A 134 22.73 23.12 -14.01
N ARG A 135 21.97 23.40 -12.95
CA ARG A 135 22.06 24.68 -12.22
C ARG A 135 23.37 24.83 -11.44
N GLY A 136 24.01 23.74 -11.04
CA GLY A 136 25.32 23.77 -10.36
C GLY A 136 26.49 24.07 -11.29
N PHE A 137 26.30 23.99 -12.62
CA PHE A 137 27.31 24.29 -13.63
C PHE A 137 27.21 25.73 -14.21
N MET A 138 26.20 26.51 -13.80
CA MET A 138 25.91 27.86 -14.30
C MET A 138 26.09 28.88 -13.17
#